data_AF-A0A9W6EV74-F1
#
_entry.id   AF-A0A9W6EV74-F1
#
_cell.length_a   1.000
_cell.length_b   1.000
_cell.length_c   1.000
_cell.angle_alpha   90.00
_cell.angle_beta   90.00
_cell.angle_gamma   90.00
#
_symmetry.space_group_name_H-M   'P 1'
#
loop_
_entity.id
_entity.type
_entity.pdbx_description
1 polymer ?
#
loop_
_entity_poly.entity_id
_entity_poly.type
_entity_poly.pdbx_seq_one_letter_code
_entity_poly.pdbx_strand_id
1 'polypeptide(L)'
;MRTILPILTCLIICYNAIAQTPQEIIQNLLDVALITQEQRVDYQDDLDALNHAPTTADYLSLLYRLEYHGNPGVAYYEYFDDLKKENQHKIHTKYSTTKSIRDVLTTKLKKLENIGLISSYLSTKTLAFAEKLDKRSGFAEAYAFSYLIAIIERQEVLYNPDYHLRAFADSLKTNGLITSQYNELVESIENKTLIGTRDLLKYCDNTLTIEKASDNESLEDYMISIHEKVIRMLSEKIQFYNFYSYKTKADRAPSNHKNCHLITAISAYEKEYEYRSSTLFCGTDETKDKLNYILEENWQYLFNKVFVEEQLPYRIFPITTLKDNRGGVAYMLVPLDAVSFLSQKNNLIHINTERDVSYKSNGISKEALGVRFNQCNAIGLFDHLSKSEMEKAASLSNQQYITSYWKWIHNYPYVLEEVSTTIPDGLTPYKELLKVFSELSHGDLKPKNIVDNYYETEVPNTISFTANGTKFSKTIATNAQFKLDLDFIHFMNEVAVALNLPRRFYGYVDNEKEIITMLYLTNEQFDFFNNTNFSL
;
A
#
# COMPACT_ATOMS: atom_id res chain seq x y z
N MET A 1 36.88 37.21 -24.05
CA MET A 1 35.65 37.33 -24.86
C MET A 1 35.23 36.06 -25.60
N ARG A 2 36.15 35.18 -26.06
CA ARG A 2 35.78 33.94 -26.80
C ARG A 2 35.16 32.80 -25.96
N THR A 3 35.27 32.84 -24.63
CA THR A 3 34.68 31.85 -23.70
C THR A 3 33.32 32.24 -23.13
N ILE A 4 32.91 33.50 -23.30
CA ILE A 4 31.59 33.99 -22.83
C ILE A 4 30.50 33.62 -23.86
N LEU A 5 30.85 33.58 -25.15
CA LEU A 5 29.90 33.30 -26.22
C LEU A 5 29.29 31.88 -26.12
N PRO A 6 30.05 30.77 -25.90
CA PRO A 6 29.46 29.44 -25.77
C PRO A 6 28.59 29.27 -24.52
N ILE A 7 28.94 29.94 -23.42
CA ILE A 7 28.17 29.93 -22.16
C ILE A 7 26.88 30.75 -22.33
N LEU A 8 26.92 31.89 -23.03
CA LEU A 8 25.72 32.62 -23.41
C LEU A 8 24.88 31.83 -24.41
N THR A 9 25.46 31.10 -25.37
CA THR A 9 24.69 30.26 -26.29
C THR A 9 24.06 29.08 -25.57
N CYS A 10 24.72 28.46 -24.58
CA CYS A 10 24.11 27.44 -23.72
C CYS A 10 23.01 28.03 -22.83
N LEU A 11 23.22 29.22 -22.25
CA LEU A 11 22.17 29.92 -21.50
C LEU A 11 21.00 30.28 -22.41
N ILE A 12 21.21 30.78 -23.63
CA ILE A 12 20.16 31.13 -24.61
C ILE A 12 19.44 29.87 -25.11
N ILE A 13 20.13 28.74 -25.31
CA ILE A 13 19.48 27.46 -25.69
C ILE A 13 18.68 26.88 -24.51
N CYS A 14 19.09 27.11 -23.27
CA CYS A 14 18.30 26.77 -22.08
C CYS A 14 17.19 27.81 -21.77
N TYR A 15 17.31 29.05 -22.25
CA TYR A 15 16.33 30.13 -22.07
C TYR A 15 15.34 30.27 -23.24
N ASN A 16 15.53 29.51 -24.33
CA ASN A 16 14.59 29.43 -25.46
C ASN A 16 13.36 28.54 -25.16
N ALA A 17 13.13 28.18 -23.89
CA ALA A 17 11.77 28.20 -23.38
C ALA A 17 11.30 29.66 -23.35
N ILE A 18 11.08 30.22 -24.55
CA ILE A 18 10.37 31.49 -24.74
C ILE A 18 9.13 31.36 -23.87
N ALA A 19 8.91 32.32 -22.98
CA ALA A 19 7.66 32.45 -22.24
C ALA A 19 6.55 32.72 -23.27
N GLN A 20 6.09 31.66 -23.92
CA GLN A 20 4.96 31.70 -24.83
C GLN A 20 3.76 32.06 -23.97
N THR A 21 3.01 33.06 -24.41
CA THR A 21 1.73 33.35 -23.77
C THR A 21 0.80 32.14 -23.93
N PRO A 22 -0.16 31.92 -23.01
CA PRO A 22 -1.14 30.85 -23.16
C PRO A 22 -1.81 30.83 -24.54
N GLN A 23 -2.08 32.02 -25.08
CA GLN A 23 -2.68 32.20 -26.40
C GLN A 23 -1.74 31.77 -27.54
N GLU A 24 -0.44 32.02 -27.42
CA GLU A 24 0.57 31.54 -28.38
C GLU A 24 0.70 30.02 -28.35
N ILE A 25 0.67 29.39 -27.17
CA ILE A 25 0.71 27.92 -27.04
C ILE A 25 -0.51 27.29 -27.73
N ILE A 26 -1.71 27.80 -27.46
CA ILE A 26 -2.94 27.31 -28.07
C ILE A 26 -2.93 27.51 -29.60
N GLN A 27 -2.44 28.65 -30.07
CA GLN A 27 -2.31 28.90 -31.51
C GLN A 27 -1.29 27.96 -32.16
N ASN A 28 -0.15 27.71 -31.50
CA ASN A 28 0.84 26.76 -31.97
C ASN A 28 0.27 25.33 -32.04
N LEU A 29 -0.55 24.91 -31.06
CA LEU A 29 -1.23 23.61 -31.07
C LEU A 29 -2.22 23.45 -32.23
N LEU A 30 -2.92 24.54 -32.61
CA LEU A 30 -3.76 24.59 -33.81
C LEU A 30 -2.91 24.48 -35.09
N ASP A 31 -1.81 25.23 -35.17
CA ASP A 31 -0.97 25.30 -36.36
C ASP A 31 -0.28 23.97 -36.68
N VAL A 32 0.08 23.19 -35.64
CA VAL A 32 0.60 21.81 -35.83
C VAL A 32 -0.50 20.75 -35.89
N ALA A 33 -1.77 21.13 -35.88
CA ALA A 33 -2.93 20.25 -35.90
C ALA A 33 -2.86 19.16 -34.81
N LEU A 34 -2.64 19.58 -33.56
CA LEU A 34 -2.84 18.76 -32.37
C LEU A 34 -4.22 18.99 -31.73
N ILE A 35 -4.83 20.15 -31.98
CA ILE A 35 -6.24 20.45 -31.70
C ILE A 35 -6.89 21.06 -32.94
N THR A 36 -8.22 21.00 -33.03
CA THR A 36 -9.02 21.66 -34.09
C THR A 36 -9.53 23.02 -33.63
N GLN A 37 -9.98 23.85 -34.58
CA GLN A 37 -10.59 25.14 -34.27
C GLN A 37 -11.87 25.00 -33.42
N GLU A 38 -12.59 23.88 -33.55
CA GLU A 38 -13.77 23.55 -32.73
C GLU A 38 -13.35 23.23 -31.29
N GLN A 39 -12.30 22.42 -31.11
CA GLN A 39 -11.76 22.05 -29.80
C GLN A 39 -11.10 23.22 -29.05
N ARG A 40 -10.77 24.32 -29.74
CA ARG A 40 -10.11 25.49 -29.15
C ARG A 40 -10.90 26.10 -28.00
N VAL A 41 -12.23 26.17 -28.12
CA VAL A 41 -13.10 26.81 -27.13
C VAL A 41 -13.09 26.01 -25.83
N ASP A 42 -13.39 24.71 -25.92
CA ASP A 42 -13.36 23.80 -24.77
C ASP A 42 -11.99 23.76 -24.09
N TYR A 43 -10.91 23.76 -24.88
CA TYR A 43 -9.54 23.76 -24.37
C TYR A 43 -9.17 25.06 -23.65
N GLN A 44 -9.64 26.22 -24.13
CA GLN A 44 -9.44 27.50 -23.47
C GLN A 44 -10.27 27.61 -22.19
N ASP A 45 -11.53 27.18 -22.22
CA ASP A 45 -12.42 27.21 -21.06
C ASP A 45 -11.88 26.33 -19.91
N ASP A 46 -11.34 25.14 -20.23
CA ASP A 46 -10.67 24.27 -19.26
C ASP A 46 -9.41 24.92 -18.66
N LEU A 47 -8.63 25.67 -19.44
CA LEU A 47 -7.45 26.39 -18.96
C LEU A 47 -7.83 27.59 -18.08
N ASP A 48 -8.85 28.35 -18.46
CA ASP A 48 -9.33 29.53 -17.73
C ASP A 48 -9.98 29.13 -16.39
N ALA A 49 -10.46 27.89 -16.27
CA ALA A 49 -10.97 27.32 -15.02
C ALA A 49 -9.88 26.95 -14.00
N LEU A 50 -8.60 26.97 -14.37
CA LEU A 50 -7.50 26.68 -13.45
C LEU A 50 -7.31 27.83 -12.44
N ASN A 51 -7.13 27.48 -11.17
CA ASN A 51 -6.85 28.45 -10.10
C ASN A 51 -5.38 28.91 -10.05
N HIS A 52 -4.60 28.65 -11.10
CA HIS A 52 -3.19 29.00 -11.22
C HIS A 52 -2.82 29.29 -12.68
N ALA A 53 -1.64 29.86 -12.90
CA ALA A 53 -1.10 30.01 -14.24
C ALA A 53 -0.87 28.62 -14.88
N PRO A 54 -1.28 28.40 -16.14
CA PRO A 54 -1.11 27.10 -16.80
C PRO A 54 0.36 26.71 -16.98
N THR A 55 0.64 25.43 -16.70
CA THR A 55 1.93 24.76 -16.85
C THR A 55 1.96 23.92 -18.12
N THR A 56 3.15 23.45 -18.54
CA THR A 56 3.31 22.53 -19.68
C THR A 56 2.53 21.24 -19.45
N ALA A 57 2.51 20.74 -18.21
CA ALA A 57 1.71 19.60 -17.83
C ALA A 57 0.22 19.83 -18.07
N ASP A 58 -0.33 21.00 -17.70
CA ASP A 58 -1.75 21.32 -17.91
C ASP A 58 -2.11 21.25 -19.40
N TYR A 59 -1.30 21.86 -20.27
CA TYR A 59 -1.52 21.79 -21.72
C TYR A 59 -1.52 20.34 -22.23
N LEU A 60 -0.57 19.52 -21.80
CA LEU A 60 -0.49 18.12 -22.23
C LEU A 60 -1.62 17.27 -21.65
N SER A 61 -2.04 17.52 -20.40
CA SER A 61 -3.17 16.84 -19.75
C SER A 61 -4.49 17.12 -20.47
N LEU A 62 -4.71 18.36 -20.89
CA LEU A 62 -5.88 18.71 -21.70
C LEU A 62 -5.83 18.10 -23.11
N LEU A 63 -4.64 18.02 -23.74
CA LEU A 63 -4.47 17.33 -25.02
C LEU A 63 -4.76 15.83 -24.88
N TYR A 64 -4.29 15.22 -23.80
CA TYR A 64 -4.56 13.83 -23.47
C TYR A 64 -6.06 13.60 -23.27
N ARG A 65 -6.72 14.49 -22.51
CA ARG A 65 -8.16 14.46 -22.31
C ARG A 65 -8.89 14.55 -23.65
N LEU A 66 -8.64 15.57 -24.47
CA LEU A 66 -9.31 15.74 -25.76
C LEU A 66 -9.23 14.50 -26.67
N GLU A 67 -8.11 13.79 -26.66
CA GLU A 67 -7.88 12.66 -27.56
C GLU A 67 -8.40 11.32 -27.03
N TYR A 68 -8.38 11.12 -25.72
CA TYR A 68 -8.73 9.84 -25.10
C TYR A 68 -10.01 9.88 -24.25
N HIS A 69 -10.66 11.04 -24.11
CA HIS A 69 -11.96 11.19 -23.45
C HIS A 69 -13.01 10.28 -24.10
N GLY A 70 -13.66 9.43 -23.30
CA GLY A 70 -14.70 8.52 -23.76
C GLY A 70 -14.21 7.16 -24.26
N ASN A 71 -12.91 6.84 -24.17
CA ASN A 71 -12.40 5.49 -24.41
C ASN A 71 -12.41 4.66 -23.10
N PRO A 72 -13.31 3.67 -22.93
CA PRO A 72 -13.47 2.94 -21.67
C PRO A 72 -12.26 2.06 -21.27
N GLY A 73 -11.22 1.97 -22.10
CA GLY A 73 -9.95 1.31 -21.79
C GLY A 73 -8.75 2.24 -21.55
N VAL A 74 -8.95 3.56 -21.65
CA VAL A 74 -7.93 4.56 -21.28
C VAL A 74 -8.35 5.14 -19.93
N ALA A 75 -7.67 4.69 -18.88
CA ALA A 75 -7.81 5.28 -17.55
C ALA A 75 -7.52 6.78 -17.62
N TYR A 76 -8.39 7.58 -17.01
CA TYR A 76 -8.04 8.97 -16.73
C TYR A 76 -6.77 9.02 -15.87
N TYR A 77 -5.99 10.05 -16.14
CA TYR A 77 -4.68 10.32 -15.56
C TYR A 77 -4.62 10.27 -14.02
N GLU A 78 -5.77 10.38 -13.35
CA GLU A 78 -5.83 10.57 -11.90
C GLU A 78 -5.27 9.41 -11.10
N TYR A 79 -5.29 8.16 -11.56
CA TYR A 79 -4.74 7.05 -10.77
C TYR A 79 -4.13 5.97 -11.65
N PHE A 80 -2.80 6.00 -11.79
CA PHE A 80 -2.03 4.94 -12.44
C PHE A 80 -1.98 3.62 -11.64
N ASP A 81 -2.62 3.55 -10.47
CA ASP A 81 -2.51 2.40 -9.57
C ASP A 81 -3.77 1.50 -9.54
N ASP A 82 -4.97 1.97 -9.90
CA ASP A 82 -6.22 1.20 -9.64
C ASP A 82 -6.70 0.30 -10.79
N LEU A 83 -6.20 0.42 -12.02
CA LEU A 83 -6.74 -0.36 -13.16
C LEU A 83 -5.98 -1.64 -13.52
N LYS A 84 -5.18 -2.17 -12.60
CA LYS A 84 -4.58 -3.51 -12.78
C LYS A 84 -5.59 -4.65 -12.69
N LYS A 85 -6.83 -4.46 -12.24
CA LYS A 85 -7.71 -5.58 -11.89
C LYS A 85 -9.04 -5.76 -12.62
N GLU A 86 -9.69 -4.77 -13.24
CA GLU A 86 -11.12 -4.98 -13.59
C GLU A 86 -11.58 -4.96 -15.04
N ASN A 87 -10.77 -4.61 -16.05
CA ASN A 87 -11.28 -4.60 -17.45
C ASN A 87 -10.36 -5.23 -18.50
N GLN A 88 -9.73 -6.37 -18.17
CA GLN A 88 -9.00 -7.16 -19.17
C GLN A 88 -9.91 -7.97 -20.11
N HIS A 89 -11.23 -7.97 -19.93
CA HIS A 89 -12.13 -8.74 -20.78
C HIS A 89 -13.15 -7.83 -21.46
N LYS A 90 -13.01 -7.74 -22.80
CA LYS A 90 -13.92 -7.12 -23.78
C LYS A 90 -13.67 -5.67 -24.20
N ILE A 91 -12.48 -5.33 -24.69
CA ILE A 91 -12.36 -4.35 -25.79
C ILE A 91 -11.27 -4.81 -26.76
N HIS A 92 -11.60 -5.75 -27.64
CA HIS A 92 -10.84 -5.95 -28.89
C HIS A 92 -11.31 -4.91 -29.92
N THR A 93 -10.98 -3.64 -29.71
CA THR A 93 -10.99 -2.67 -30.80
C THR A 93 -9.78 -2.92 -31.69
N LYS A 94 -10.05 -2.99 -32.98
CA LYS A 94 -9.15 -3.31 -34.07
C LYS A 94 -8.09 -2.21 -34.25
N TYR A 95 -7.13 -2.11 -33.33
CA TYR A 95 -5.99 -1.20 -33.49
C TYR A 95 -4.85 -1.90 -34.25
N SER A 96 -4.29 -1.15 -35.19
CA SER A 96 -3.27 -1.54 -36.15
C SER A 96 -1.95 -1.95 -35.48
N THR A 97 -1.12 -2.67 -36.25
CA THR A 97 0.18 -3.20 -35.85
C THR A 97 1.05 -2.18 -35.07
N THR A 98 1.87 -2.65 -34.12
CA THR A 98 2.77 -1.85 -33.25
C THR A 98 3.58 -0.77 -33.98
N LYS A 99 3.89 -0.99 -35.26
CA LYS A 99 4.57 -0.03 -36.12
C LYS A 99 3.76 1.28 -36.28
N SER A 100 2.44 1.17 -36.44
CA SER A 100 1.54 2.32 -36.57
C SER A 100 1.46 3.17 -35.29
N ILE A 101 1.39 2.53 -34.12
CA ILE A 101 1.35 3.21 -32.81
C ILE A 101 2.64 4.01 -32.57
N ARG A 102 3.80 3.43 -32.91
CA ARG A 102 5.09 4.13 -32.84
C ARG A 102 5.13 5.34 -33.76
N ASP A 103 4.64 5.19 -34.98
CA ASP A 103 4.66 6.27 -35.98
C ASP A 103 3.73 7.43 -35.56
N VAL A 104 2.54 7.12 -35.01
CA VAL A 104 1.60 8.11 -34.46
C VAL A 104 2.23 8.84 -33.27
N LEU A 105 2.72 8.12 -32.25
CA LEU A 105 3.36 8.72 -31.09
C LEU A 105 4.60 9.55 -31.48
N THR A 106 5.45 9.04 -32.37
CA THR A 106 6.63 9.78 -32.84
C THR A 106 6.24 11.07 -33.56
N THR A 107 5.20 11.03 -34.38
CA THR A 107 4.70 12.22 -35.09
C THR A 107 4.16 13.24 -34.09
N LYS A 108 3.42 12.78 -33.09
CA LYS A 108 2.86 13.62 -32.03
C LYS A 108 3.95 14.28 -31.19
N LEU A 109 4.94 13.52 -30.73
CA LEU A 109 6.07 14.03 -29.97
C LEU A 109 6.89 15.05 -30.77
N LYS A 110 7.11 14.81 -32.07
CA LYS A 110 7.79 15.79 -32.94
C LYS A 110 7.01 17.09 -33.10
N LYS A 111 5.68 17.02 -33.21
CA LYS A 111 4.84 18.24 -33.25
C LYS A 111 4.99 19.04 -31.95
N LEU A 112 4.97 18.36 -30.80
CA LEU A 112 5.17 18.96 -29.48
C LEU A 112 6.59 19.55 -29.30
N GLU A 113 7.61 18.87 -29.84
CA GLU A 113 9.00 19.39 -29.86
C GLU A 113 9.10 20.66 -30.72
N ASN A 114 8.47 20.67 -31.90
CA ASN A 114 8.55 21.78 -32.84
C ASN A 114 7.93 23.08 -32.29
N ILE A 115 6.87 22.97 -31.49
CA ILE A 115 6.25 24.11 -30.82
C ILE A 115 6.94 24.47 -29.50
N GLY A 116 7.99 23.74 -29.13
CA GLY A 116 8.75 23.96 -27.90
C GLY A 116 8.04 23.53 -26.61
N LEU A 117 6.94 22.77 -26.69
CA LEU A 117 6.20 22.31 -25.52
C LEU A 117 6.92 21.15 -24.81
N ILE A 118 7.73 20.36 -25.54
CA ILE A 118 8.60 19.34 -24.93
C ILE A 118 10.01 19.39 -25.52
N SER A 119 10.99 18.91 -24.77
CA SER A 119 12.36 18.75 -25.26
C SER A 119 12.56 17.43 -26.00
N SER A 120 13.57 17.39 -26.88
CA SER A 120 13.99 16.16 -27.57
C SER A 120 14.40 15.05 -26.59
N TYR A 121 14.91 15.42 -25.41
CA TYR A 121 15.20 14.48 -24.33
C TYR A 121 13.94 13.77 -23.82
N LEU A 122 12.88 14.52 -23.56
CA LEU A 122 11.61 13.99 -23.07
C LEU A 122 10.94 13.07 -24.09
N SER A 123 10.91 13.50 -25.35
CA SER A 123 10.44 12.68 -26.46
C SER A 123 11.21 11.36 -26.59
N THR A 124 12.54 11.40 -26.52
CA THR A 124 13.38 10.19 -26.56
C THR A 124 13.07 9.24 -25.40
N LYS A 125 12.92 9.77 -24.18
CA LYS A 125 12.54 8.97 -23.00
C LYS A 125 11.15 8.35 -23.14
N THR A 126 10.19 9.11 -23.63
CA THR A 126 8.82 8.63 -23.84
C THR A 126 8.76 7.52 -24.89
N LEU A 127 9.49 7.65 -25.99
CA LEU A 127 9.62 6.59 -27.00
C LEU A 127 10.28 5.33 -26.42
N ALA A 128 11.36 5.47 -25.64
CA ALA A 128 12.03 4.34 -25.00
C ALA A 128 11.14 3.63 -23.96
N PHE A 129 10.24 4.36 -23.28
CA PHE A 129 9.22 3.77 -22.43
C PHE A 129 8.15 3.02 -23.23
N ALA A 130 7.66 3.62 -24.32
CA ALA A 130 6.70 2.99 -25.23
C ALA A 130 7.22 1.65 -25.80
N GLU A 131 8.53 1.56 -26.08
CA GLU A 131 9.18 0.32 -26.56
C GLU A 131 9.13 -0.83 -25.54
N LYS A 132 8.97 -0.53 -24.24
CA LYS A 132 8.88 -1.52 -23.16
C LYS A 132 7.46 -1.98 -22.87
N LEU A 133 6.44 -1.27 -23.38
CA LEU A 133 5.05 -1.67 -23.22
C LEU A 133 4.76 -2.91 -24.08
N ASP A 134 4.03 -3.88 -23.52
CA ASP A 134 3.74 -5.14 -24.20
C ASP A 134 3.04 -4.89 -25.55
N LYS A 135 3.51 -5.58 -26.59
CA LYS A 135 3.13 -5.45 -28.01
C LYS A 135 1.65 -5.72 -28.28
N ARG A 136 0.89 -6.16 -27.27
CA ARG A 136 -0.53 -6.54 -27.35
C ARG A 136 -1.48 -5.46 -26.83
N SER A 137 -1.00 -4.40 -26.20
CA SER A 137 -1.89 -3.36 -25.66
C SER A 137 -2.27 -2.33 -26.73
N GLY A 138 -3.55 -2.27 -27.11
CA GLY A 138 -4.09 -1.24 -28.00
C GLY A 138 -4.06 0.19 -27.43
N PHE A 139 -3.52 0.35 -26.21
CA PHE A 139 -3.46 1.60 -25.45
C PHE A 139 -2.01 2.06 -25.19
N ALA A 140 -1.01 1.42 -25.79
CA ALA A 140 0.41 1.74 -25.55
C ALA A 140 0.75 3.21 -25.80
N GLU A 141 0.11 3.86 -26.78
CA GLU A 141 0.26 5.29 -27.04
C GLU A 141 -0.26 6.15 -25.87
N ALA A 142 -1.48 5.90 -25.42
CA ALA A 142 -2.07 6.63 -24.30
C ALA A 142 -1.21 6.45 -23.03
N TYR A 143 -0.71 5.24 -22.77
CA TYR A 143 0.21 4.98 -21.65
C TYR A 143 1.55 5.69 -21.78
N ALA A 144 2.10 5.81 -22.99
CA ALA A 144 3.34 6.53 -23.20
C ALA A 144 3.14 8.05 -23.12
N PHE A 145 2.05 8.57 -23.68
CA PHE A 145 1.69 9.98 -23.58
C PHE A 145 1.40 10.37 -22.13
N SER A 146 0.74 9.49 -21.37
CA SER A 146 0.52 9.75 -19.97
C SER A 146 1.84 9.72 -19.17
N TYR A 147 2.76 8.81 -19.50
CA TYR A 147 4.10 8.80 -18.91
C TYR A 147 4.88 10.10 -19.19
N LEU A 148 4.73 10.71 -20.38
CA LEU A 148 5.32 12.01 -20.71
C LEU A 148 4.83 13.12 -19.77
N ILE A 149 3.51 13.25 -19.59
CA ILE A 149 2.90 14.22 -18.66
C ILE A 149 3.51 14.05 -17.26
N ALA A 150 3.70 12.80 -16.81
CA ALA A 150 4.14 12.51 -15.44
C ALA A 150 5.59 12.92 -15.24
N ILE A 151 6.41 12.81 -16.29
CA ILE A 151 7.79 13.30 -16.24
C ILE A 151 7.80 14.82 -16.22
N ILE A 152 6.95 15.47 -17.02
CA ILE A 152 6.89 16.93 -17.12
C ILE A 152 6.37 17.54 -15.82
N GLU A 153 5.27 17.05 -15.25
CA GLU A 153 4.78 17.47 -13.94
C GLU A 153 5.88 17.38 -12.88
N ARG A 154 6.62 16.26 -12.85
CA ARG A 154 7.76 16.10 -11.92
C ARG A 154 8.86 17.11 -12.19
N GLN A 155 9.17 17.36 -13.45
CA GLN A 155 10.19 18.32 -13.84
C GLN A 155 9.74 19.74 -13.49
N GLU A 156 8.51 20.13 -13.77
CA GLU A 156 7.99 21.47 -13.46
C GLU A 156 7.91 21.72 -11.96
N VAL A 157 7.53 20.72 -11.16
CA VAL A 157 7.59 20.81 -9.70
C VAL A 157 9.05 20.98 -9.20
N LEU A 158 10.02 20.36 -9.87
CA LEU A 158 11.44 20.48 -9.52
C LEU A 158 12.12 21.75 -10.10
N TYR A 159 11.63 22.27 -11.23
CA TYR A 159 12.23 23.39 -11.99
C TYR A 159 11.48 24.72 -11.84
N ASN A 160 10.36 24.74 -11.12
CA ASN A 160 9.74 25.94 -10.55
C ASN A 160 9.99 26.01 -9.02
N PRO A 161 11.28 26.21 -8.60
CA PRO A 161 11.73 26.02 -7.23
C PRO A 161 11.12 27.01 -6.23
N ASP A 162 10.86 28.24 -6.67
CA ASP A 162 10.56 29.34 -5.76
C ASP A 162 9.15 29.26 -5.16
N TYR A 163 8.19 28.64 -5.86
CA TYR A 163 6.81 28.55 -5.37
C TYR A 163 6.48 27.18 -4.74
N HIS A 164 6.85 26.07 -5.39
CA HIS A 164 6.46 24.75 -4.91
C HIS A 164 7.49 24.12 -3.95
N LEU A 165 8.78 24.15 -4.28
CA LEU A 165 9.81 23.55 -3.42
C LEU A 165 10.03 24.38 -2.15
N ARG A 166 10.00 25.72 -2.25
CA ARG A 166 10.13 26.58 -1.06
C ARG A 166 8.95 26.43 -0.11
N ALA A 167 7.71 26.48 -0.61
CA ALA A 167 6.53 26.26 0.23
C ALA A 167 6.52 24.85 0.87
N PHE A 168 7.00 23.83 0.14
CA PHE A 168 7.16 22.50 0.69
C PHE A 168 8.27 22.44 1.76
N ALA A 169 9.40 23.10 1.55
CA ALA A 169 10.47 23.22 2.56
C ALA A 169 9.99 23.93 3.83
N ASP A 170 9.19 24.99 3.69
CA ASP A 170 8.55 25.69 4.80
C ASP A 170 7.55 24.78 5.54
N SER A 171 6.83 23.93 4.81
CA SER A 171 5.92 22.94 5.37
C SER A 171 6.68 21.86 6.14
N LEU A 172 7.81 21.35 5.60
CA LEU A 172 8.69 20.42 6.30
C LEU A 172 9.18 21.03 7.62
N LYS A 173 9.60 22.30 7.61
CA LYS A 173 10.08 23.00 8.81
C LYS A 173 8.99 23.18 9.85
N THR A 174 7.81 23.62 9.40
CA THR A 174 6.65 23.87 10.28
C THR A 174 6.18 22.59 10.95
N ASN A 175 6.28 21.44 10.26
CA ASN A 175 5.96 20.12 10.81
C ASN A 175 7.13 19.46 11.57
N GLY A 176 8.22 20.20 11.85
CA GLY A 176 9.35 19.69 12.63
C GLY A 176 10.13 18.55 11.96
N LEU A 177 10.05 18.42 10.63
CA LEU A 177 10.74 17.39 9.84
C LEU A 177 12.14 17.84 9.38
N ILE A 178 12.43 19.13 9.52
CA ILE A 178 13.75 19.73 9.23
C ILE A 178 13.99 20.86 10.21
N THR A 179 15.15 20.84 10.88
CA THR A 179 15.53 21.89 11.83
C THR A 179 16.82 22.58 11.41
N SER A 180 17.95 21.89 11.53
CA SER A 180 19.28 22.46 11.30
C SER A 180 19.60 22.67 9.82
N GLN A 181 19.06 21.81 8.95
CA GLN A 181 19.38 21.81 7.50
C GLN A 181 18.45 22.67 6.64
N TYR A 182 17.50 23.39 7.24
CA TYR A 182 16.51 24.17 6.48
C TYR A 182 17.14 25.23 5.58
N ASN A 183 18.14 25.97 6.09
CA ASN A 183 18.80 27.00 5.29
C ASN A 183 19.60 26.40 4.13
N GLU A 184 20.22 25.23 4.33
CA GLU A 184 20.94 24.52 3.26
C GLU A 184 19.97 24.00 2.18
N LEU A 185 18.78 23.52 2.58
CA LEU A 185 17.74 23.13 1.63
C LEU A 185 17.29 24.33 0.79
N VAL A 186 17.04 25.46 1.46
CA VAL A 186 16.68 26.72 0.79
C VAL A 186 17.74 27.14 -0.22
N GLU A 187 19.02 27.12 0.16
CA GLU A 187 20.12 27.46 -0.75
C GLU A 187 20.20 26.49 -1.94
N SER A 188 19.99 25.19 -1.72
CA SER A 188 19.94 24.20 -2.79
C SER A 188 18.76 24.38 -3.75
N ILE A 189 17.62 24.84 -3.23
CA ILE A 189 16.44 25.20 -4.03
C ILE A 189 16.77 26.42 -4.91
N GLU A 190 17.29 27.49 -4.31
CA GLU A 190 17.65 28.75 -5.00
C GLU A 190 18.73 28.53 -6.06
N ASN A 191 19.73 27.70 -5.75
CA ASN A 191 20.82 27.34 -6.66
C ASN A 191 20.49 26.19 -7.63
N LYS A 192 19.25 25.65 -7.58
CA LYS A 192 18.77 24.56 -8.45
C LYS A 192 19.69 23.33 -8.44
N THR A 193 20.22 22.95 -7.28
CA THR A 193 21.15 21.82 -7.13
C THR A 193 20.46 20.49 -6.86
N LEU A 194 19.17 20.49 -6.54
CA LEU A 194 18.36 19.28 -6.34
C LEU A 194 18.12 18.57 -7.69
N ILE A 195 18.50 17.30 -7.78
CA ILE A 195 18.40 16.48 -9.00
C ILE A 195 17.09 15.69 -9.02
N GLY A 196 16.47 15.46 -7.86
CA GLY A 196 15.14 14.84 -7.74
C GLY A 196 14.54 14.95 -6.34
N THR A 197 13.28 14.54 -6.20
CA THR A 197 12.52 14.58 -4.94
C THR A 197 13.18 13.78 -3.81
N ARG A 198 13.94 12.74 -4.14
CA ARG A 198 14.75 11.98 -3.16
C ARG A 198 15.84 12.81 -2.50
N ASP A 199 16.38 13.84 -3.18
CA ASP A 199 17.40 14.70 -2.58
C ASP A 199 16.85 15.50 -1.39
N LEU A 200 15.54 15.73 -1.33
CA LEU A 200 14.88 16.39 -0.19
C LEU A 200 15.07 15.61 1.13
N LEU A 201 15.18 14.26 1.05
CA LEU A 201 15.38 13.43 2.24
C LEU A 201 16.71 13.71 2.94
N LYS A 202 17.73 14.16 2.20
CA LYS A 202 19.06 14.50 2.76
C LYS A 202 19.02 15.65 3.74
N TYR A 203 17.97 16.48 3.63
CA TYR A 203 17.76 17.66 4.47
C TYR A 203 16.80 17.38 5.62
N CYS A 204 16.06 16.27 5.58
CA CYS A 204 15.09 15.95 6.63
C CYS A 204 15.81 15.31 7.82
N ASP A 205 15.44 15.73 9.02
CA ASP A 205 15.99 15.21 10.27
C ASP A 205 15.65 13.72 10.44
N ASN A 206 16.57 12.95 11.01
CA ASN A 206 16.35 11.53 11.38
C ASN A 206 15.79 10.66 10.23
N THR A 207 16.31 10.88 9.02
CA THR A 207 16.08 10.00 7.88
C THR A 207 17.14 8.91 7.81
N LEU A 208 16.71 7.70 7.46
CA LEU A 208 17.56 6.55 7.24
C LEU A 208 17.19 5.89 5.92
N THR A 209 18.15 5.80 5.00
CA THR A 209 17.97 4.97 3.80
C THR A 209 18.44 3.56 4.11
N ILE A 210 17.54 2.59 3.95
CA ILE A 210 17.86 1.16 4.04
C ILE A 210 17.98 0.60 2.63
N GLU A 211 19.17 0.13 2.31
CA GLU A 211 19.45 -0.57 1.07
C GLU A 211 19.03 -2.04 1.20
N LYS A 212 18.63 -2.66 0.08
CA LYS A 212 18.37 -4.11 0.06
C LYS A 212 19.64 -4.87 0.43
N ALA A 213 19.52 -5.97 1.17
CA ALA A 213 20.69 -6.83 1.42
C ALA A 213 21.31 -7.27 0.11
N SER A 214 22.64 -7.39 0.13
CA SER A 214 23.35 -8.02 -0.97
C SER A 214 23.06 -9.53 -1.00
N ASP A 215 23.17 -10.16 -2.17
CA ASP A 215 22.92 -11.60 -2.35
C ASP A 215 23.86 -12.50 -1.50
N ASN A 216 24.92 -11.94 -0.89
CA ASN A 216 25.94 -12.66 -0.12
C ASN A 216 25.92 -12.35 1.39
N GLU A 217 25.05 -11.47 1.87
CA GLU A 217 24.97 -11.08 3.28
C GLU A 217 24.11 -12.07 4.06
N SER A 218 24.49 -12.44 5.29
CA SER A 218 23.60 -13.27 6.12
C SER A 218 22.40 -12.43 6.61
N LEU A 219 21.25 -13.07 6.81
CA LEU A 219 20.06 -12.38 7.32
C LEU A 219 20.28 -11.80 8.72
N GLU A 220 21.01 -12.53 9.57
CA GLU A 220 21.35 -12.09 10.92
C GLU A 220 22.22 -10.82 10.88
N ASP A 221 23.30 -10.83 10.09
CA ASP A 221 24.20 -9.67 9.95
C ASP A 221 23.48 -8.45 9.38
N TYR A 222 22.64 -8.65 8.37
CA TYR A 222 21.85 -7.57 7.78
C TYR A 222 20.89 -6.95 8.80
N MET A 223 20.18 -7.79 9.56
CA MET A 223 19.24 -7.32 10.57
C MET A 223 19.96 -6.57 11.70
N ILE A 224 21.12 -7.07 12.16
CA ILE A 224 21.96 -6.36 13.13
C ILE A 224 22.37 -4.99 12.58
N SER A 225 22.88 -4.94 11.34
CA SER A 225 23.29 -3.71 10.66
C SER A 225 22.17 -2.67 10.57
N ILE A 226 20.94 -3.07 10.24
CA ILE A 226 19.78 -2.16 10.25
C ILE A 226 19.53 -1.63 11.66
N HIS A 227 19.40 -2.50 12.66
CA HIS A 227 19.02 -2.06 13.99
C HIS A 227 20.09 -1.16 14.61
N GLU A 228 21.38 -1.42 14.38
CA GLU A 228 22.46 -0.55 14.82
C GLU A 228 22.39 0.85 14.20
N LYS A 229 22.06 0.95 12.90
CA LYS A 229 21.85 2.24 12.22
C LYS A 229 20.70 3.02 12.87
N VAL A 230 19.60 2.33 13.17
CA VAL A 230 18.41 2.93 13.80
C VAL A 230 18.71 3.35 15.24
N ILE A 231 19.35 2.50 16.04
CA ILE A 231 19.77 2.83 17.41
C ILE A 231 20.67 4.05 17.42
N ARG A 232 21.64 4.13 16.51
CA ARG A 232 22.52 5.30 16.37
C ARG A 232 21.72 6.57 16.07
N MET A 233 20.81 6.51 15.09
CA MET A 233 19.90 7.61 14.78
C MET A 233 19.07 8.06 16.00
N LEU A 234 18.68 7.13 16.87
CA LEU A 234 17.81 7.39 18.03
C LEU A 234 18.55 7.64 19.35
N SER A 235 19.87 7.49 19.38
CA SER A 235 20.68 7.45 20.61
C SER A 235 20.59 8.71 21.49
N GLU A 236 20.30 9.87 20.89
CA GLU A 236 20.08 11.11 21.64
C GLU A 236 18.68 11.21 22.23
N LYS A 237 17.73 10.40 21.74
CA LYS A 237 16.30 10.43 22.11
C LYS A 237 15.90 9.25 23.00
N ILE A 238 16.65 8.15 22.96
CA ILE A 238 16.29 6.88 23.60
C ILE A 238 17.51 6.23 24.22
N GLN A 239 17.36 5.76 25.45
CA GLN A 239 18.37 5.00 26.15
C GLN A 239 18.30 3.51 25.80
N PHE A 240 19.27 3.05 25.02
CA PHE A 240 19.46 1.64 24.70
C PHE A 240 20.58 1.06 25.58
N TYR A 241 20.38 -0.13 26.13
CA TYR A 241 21.26 -0.71 27.16
C TYR A 241 22.14 -1.88 26.66
N ASN A 242 22.19 -2.11 25.34
CA ASN A 242 22.70 -3.31 24.67
C ASN A 242 21.85 -4.57 24.90
N PHE A 243 21.58 -5.28 23.80
CA PHE A 243 21.53 -6.74 23.62
C PHE A 243 20.61 -7.08 22.44
N TYR A 244 21.14 -7.81 21.46
CA TYR A 244 20.37 -8.45 20.40
C TYR A 244 20.31 -9.93 20.71
N SER A 245 19.11 -10.50 20.78
CA SER A 245 18.98 -11.95 20.56
C SER A 245 18.22 -12.17 19.26
N TYR A 246 18.86 -12.95 18.39
CA TYR A 246 18.32 -13.40 17.13
C TYR A 246 17.91 -14.86 17.31
N LYS A 247 16.62 -15.15 17.17
CA LYS A 247 16.12 -16.53 17.23
C LYS A 247 15.22 -16.78 16.02
N THR A 248 15.63 -17.72 15.18
CA THR A 248 14.73 -18.29 14.18
C THR A 248 13.90 -19.39 14.83
N LYS A 249 12.58 -19.28 14.72
CA LYS A 249 11.65 -20.31 15.16
C LYS A 249 10.87 -20.79 13.95
N ALA A 250 11.13 -22.03 13.54
CA ALA A 250 10.34 -22.65 12.49
C ALA A 250 8.89 -22.78 12.95
N ASP A 251 7.96 -22.39 12.09
CA ASP A 251 6.52 -22.61 12.28
C ASP A 251 6.04 -23.54 11.19
N ARG A 252 5.61 -24.73 11.60
CA ARG A 252 5.04 -25.70 10.67
C ARG A 252 3.61 -25.23 10.39
N ALA A 253 3.46 -24.35 9.40
CA ALA A 253 2.16 -24.10 8.81
C ALA A 253 1.63 -25.39 8.14
N PRO A 254 0.31 -25.57 8.02
CA PRO A 254 -0.30 -26.75 7.37
C PRO A 254 -0.01 -26.88 5.88
N SER A 255 0.55 -25.85 5.23
CA SER A 255 0.93 -25.89 3.82
C SER A 255 2.30 -26.57 3.65
N ASN A 256 2.56 -27.08 2.44
CA ASN A 256 3.83 -27.75 2.07
C ASN A 256 5.07 -26.84 2.13
N HIS A 257 4.94 -25.63 2.68
CA HIS A 257 6.02 -24.66 2.88
C HIS A 257 6.28 -24.48 4.38
N LYS A 258 7.52 -24.74 4.82
CA LYS A 258 7.96 -24.40 6.17
C LYS A 258 8.12 -22.88 6.24
N ASN A 259 7.17 -22.23 6.89
CA ASN A 259 7.32 -20.83 7.27
C ASN A 259 8.25 -20.75 8.47
N CYS A 260 9.04 -19.70 8.53
CA CYS A 260 9.87 -19.42 9.69
C CYS A 260 9.48 -18.06 10.23
N HIS A 261 9.69 -17.88 11.53
CA HIS A 261 9.55 -16.59 12.15
C HIS A 261 10.90 -16.19 12.68
N LEU A 262 11.22 -14.94 12.47
CA LEU A 262 12.35 -14.29 13.06
C LEU A 262 11.86 -13.53 14.29
N ILE A 263 12.39 -13.87 15.45
CA ILE A 263 12.19 -13.10 16.68
C ILE A 263 13.44 -12.25 16.91
N THR A 264 13.27 -10.93 16.91
CA THR A 264 14.28 -9.96 17.28
C THR A 264 13.95 -9.35 18.63
N ALA A 265 14.98 -9.09 19.44
CA ALA A 265 14.84 -8.44 20.73
C ALA A 265 15.78 -7.24 20.87
N ILE A 266 15.31 -6.17 21.53
CA ILE A 266 16.13 -5.02 21.95
C ILE A 266 15.82 -4.65 23.39
N SER A 267 16.83 -4.14 24.10
CA SER A 267 16.67 -3.57 25.44
C SER A 267 16.69 -2.05 25.42
N ALA A 268 15.62 -1.41 25.88
CA ALA A 268 15.48 0.03 26.00
C ALA A 268 14.83 0.39 27.35
N TYR A 269 15.29 1.47 28.00
CA TYR A 269 14.78 1.89 29.32
C TYR A 269 14.72 0.74 30.35
N GLU A 270 15.77 -0.08 30.42
CA GLU A 270 15.87 -1.26 31.30
C GLU A 270 14.77 -2.34 31.08
N LYS A 271 14.03 -2.27 29.96
CA LYS A 271 13.02 -3.26 29.55
C LYS A 271 13.44 -3.97 28.27
N GLU A 272 13.07 -5.24 28.15
CA GLU A 272 13.26 -6.04 26.94
C GLU A 272 12.02 -6.02 26.06
N TYR A 273 12.22 -5.79 24.77
CA TYR A 273 11.19 -5.72 23.75
C TYR A 273 11.47 -6.77 22.69
N GLU A 274 10.51 -7.66 22.44
CA GLU A 274 10.55 -8.63 21.34
C GLU A 274 9.62 -8.23 20.20
N TYR A 275 10.00 -8.61 18.98
CA TYR A 275 9.16 -8.54 17.79
C TYR A 275 9.36 -9.80 16.93
N ARG A 276 8.23 -10.39 16.51
CA ARG A 276 8.16 -11.56 15.64
C ARG A 276 7.82 -11.09 14.22
N SER A 277 8.80 -11.14 13.31
CA SER A 277 8.58 -10.99 11.88
C SER A 277 8.33 -12.34 11.22
N SER A 278 7.37 -12.39 10.30
CA SER A 278 7.14 -13.56 9.46
C SER A 278 8.20 -13.59 8.34
N THR A 279 8.86 -14.72 8.15
CA THR A 279 9.75 -14.96 7.01
C THR A 279 9.20 -16.09 6.15
N LEU A 280 9.14 -15.86 4.83
CA LEU A 280 8.72 -16.87 3.87
C LEU A 280 9.92 -17.75 3.51
N PHE A 281 9.70 -19.07 3.55
CA PHE A 281 10.61 -20.15 3.15
C PHE A 281 11.83 -20.36 4.07
N CYS A 282 11.77 -21.40 4.90
CA CYS A 282 12.96 -22.16 5.29
C CYS A 282 13.09 -23.34 4.31
N GLY A 283 13.89 -23.15 3.26
CA GLY A 283 14.30 -24.26 2.40
C GLY A 283 15.05 -25.32 3.21
N THR A 284 14.97 -26.59 2.81
CA THR A 284 15.80 -27.66 3.41
C THR A 284 17.27 -27.59 2.98
N ASP A 285 17.59 -26.74 2.00
CA ASP A 285 18.94 -26.49 1.56
C ASP A 285 19.42 -25.18 2.19
N GLU A 286 20.54 -25.24 2.93
CA GLU A 286 21.28 -24.11 3.52
C GLU A 286 21.79 -23.08 2.49
N THR A 287 21.35 -23.17 1.23
CA THR A 287 21.79 -22.31 0.15
C THR A 287 20.57 -21.67 -0.54
N LYS A 288 20.43 -20.36 -0.32
CA LYS A 288 19.51 -19.42 -0.99
C LYS A 288 18.12 -19.25 -0.37
N ASP A 289 18.09 -19.06 0.95
CA ASP A 289 17.11 -18.15 1.55
C ASP A 289 17.33 -16.76 0.93
N LYS A 290 16.53 -16.42 -0.09
CA LYS A 290 16.63 -15.09 -0.71
C LYS A 290 16.12 -14.06 0.29
N LEU A 291 17.08 -13.36 0.91
CA LEU A 291 16.91 -12.16 1.72
C LEU A 291 15.87 -11.18 1.16
N ASN A 292 15.69 -11.14 -0.16
CA ASN A 292 14.75 -10.27 -0.86
C ASN A 292 13.31 -10.23 -0.30
N TYR A 293 12.84 -11.23 0.45
CA TYR A 293 11.49 -11.22 1.05
C TYR A 293 11.42 -10.71 2.49
N ILE A 294 12.53 -10.67 3.23
CA ILE A 294 12.52 -10.34 4.67
C ILE A 294 12.67 -8.82 4.91
N LEU A 295 13.15 -8.08 3.91
CA LEU A 295 13.84 -6.81 4.15
C LEU A 295 13.06 -5.53 3.85
N GLU A 296 11.82 -5.60 3.35
CA GLU A 296 11.10 -4.36 3.04
C GLU A 296 10.07 -3.90 4.07
N GLU A 297 9.56 -4.70 5.01
CA GLU A 297 8.25 -4.32 5.59
C GLU A 297 8.07 -4.15 7.09
N ASN A 298 8.84 -4.75 8.02
CA ASN A 298 8.42 -4.67 9.44
C ASN A 298 9.51 -4.58 10.54
N TRP A 299 10.80 -4.39 10.24
CA TRP A 299 11.82 -4.26 11.31
C TRP A 299 11.55 -3.04 12.22
N GLN A 300 10.99 -1.98 11.66
CA GLN A 300 10.66 -0.73 12.34
C GLN A 300 9.59 -0.90 13.42
N TYR A 301 8.81 -1.98 13.36
CA TYR A 301 7.76 -2.27 14.35
C TYR A 301 8.32 -2.59 15.73
N LEU A 302 9.53 -3.15 15.81
CA LEU A 302 10.19 -3.32 17.10
C LEU A 302 10.46 -1.96 17.79
N PHE A 303 10.96 -0.99 17.03
CA PHE A 303 11.21 0.37 17.54
C PHE A 303 9.92 1.13 17.82
N ASN A 304 8.94 1.06 16.93
CA ASN A 304 7.64 1.69 17.15
C ASN A 304 6.93 1.13 18.40
N LYS A 305 7.11 -0.16 18.70
CA LYS A 305 6.63 -0.75 19.96
C LYS A 305 7.28 -0.10 21.18
N VAL A 306 8.60 0.10 21.19
CA VAL A 306 9.28 0.88 22.26
C VAL A 306 8.66 2.27 22.38
N PHE A 307 8.43 2.95 21.25
CA PHE A 307 7.87 4.30 21.28
C PHE A 307 6.44 4.36 21.83
N VAL A 308 5.63 3.32 21.61
CA VAL A 308 4.27 3.26 22.17
C VAL A 308 4.33 3.05 23.68
N GLU A 309 5.12 2.08 24.15
CA GLU A 309 5.22 1.76 25.58
C GLU A 309 5.80 2.91 26.39
N GLU A 310 6.74 3.66 25.80
CA GLU A 310 7.38 4.81 26.43
C GLU A 310 6.70 6.14 26.06
N GLN A 311 5.54 6.08 25.41
CA GLN A 311 4.70 7.23 25.05
C GLN A 311 5.44 8.34 24.29
N LEU A 312 6.43 7.97 23.47
CA LEU A 312 7.21 8.91 22.68
C LEU A 312 6.37 9.45 21.51
N PRO A 313 6.47 10.75 21.19
CA PRO A 313 5.63 11.41 20.18
C PRO A 313 6.14 11.22 18.75
N TYR A 314 6.81 10.11 18.46
CA TYR A 314 7.42 9.84 17.16
C TYR A 314 7.18 8.40 16.71
N ARG A 315 7.15 8.15 15.40
CA ARG A 315 7.11 6.80 14.79
C ARG A 315 8.02 6.73 13.58
N ILE A 316 8.64 5.58 13.35
CA ILE A 316 9.38 5.30 12.13
C ILE A 316 8.40 4.83 11.07
N PHE A 317 8.36 5.53 9.93
CA PHE A 317 7.56 5.16 8.77
C PHE A 317 8.41 4.92 7.53
N PRO A 318 7.98 3.99 6.65
CA PRO A 318 8.50 3.93 5.30
C PRO A 318 8.04 5.18 4.54
N ILE A 319 8.99 5.87 3.92
CA ILE A 319 8.78 7.09 3.17
C ILE A 319 9.02 6.82 1.69
N THR A 320 8.04 7.24 0.89
CA THR A 320 8.12 7.27 -0.57
C THR A 320 8.26 8.71 -1.02
N THR A 321 8.98 8.90 -2.11
CA THR A 321 9.02 10.18 -2.83
C THR A 321 8.30 9.98 -4.15
N LEU A 322 7.80 11.06 -4.77
CA LEU A 322 7.10 10.97 -6.07
C LEU A 322 8.00 10.30 -7.14
N LYS A 323 7.82 8.97 -7.26
CA LYS A 323 8.39 8.02 -8.22
C LYS A 323 9.86 8.25 -8.60
N ASP A 324 10.78 7.98 -7.67
CA ASP A 324 12.18 7.68 -7.99
C ASP A 324 12.43 6.17 -7.96
N ASN A 325 12.70 5.56 -9.12
CA ASN A 325 12.95 4.11 -9.30
C ASN A 325 14.32 3.64 -8.77
N ARG A 326 15.01 4.45 -7.96
CA ARG A 326 16.32 4.08 -7.39
C ARG A 326 16.08 3.13 -6.22
N GLY A 327 16.42 1.85 -6.40
CA GLY A 327 16.03 0.73 -5.53
C GLY A 327 16.53 0.79 -4.07
N GLY A 328 15.81 1.49 -3.20
CA GLY A 328 15.93 1.41 -1.75
C GLY A 328 14.74 2.09 -1.07
N VAL A 329 14.34 1.60 0.11
CA VAL A 329 13.22 2.16 0.89
C VAL A 329 13.81 3.14 1.90
N ALA A 330 13.34 4.39 1.86
CA ALA A 330 13.69 5.37 2.88
C ALA A 330 12.77 5.21 4.09
N TYR A 331 13.31 5.43 5.27
CA TYR A 331 12.59 5.46 6.52
C TYR A 331 12.86 6.79 7.21
N MET A 332 11.87 7.31 7.93
CA MET A 332 11.99 8.57 8.66
C MET A 332 11.37 8.42 10.03
N LEU A 333 12.01 8.97 11.05
CA LEU A 333 11.38 9.21 12.35
C LEU A 333 10.47 10.44 12.22
N VAL A 334 9.17 10.23 12.24
CA VAL A 334 8.15 11.25 12.01
C VAL A 334 7.46 11.61 13.34
N PRO A 335 7.39 12.89 13.70
CA PRO A 335 6.52 13.38 14.77
C PRO A 335 5.04 13.05 14.51
N LEU A 336 4.28 12.65 15.52
CA LEU A 336 2.89 12.21 15.34
C LEU A 336 1.98 13.29 14.74
N ASP A 337 2.24 14.57 15.01
CA ASP A 337 1.55 15.73 14.44
C ASP A 337 1.87 15.95 12.94
N ALA A 338 3.04 15.48 12.48
CA ALA A 338 3.44 15.54 11.07
C ALA A 338 2.88 14.39 10.22
N VAL A 339 2.28 13.36 10.82
CA VAL A 339 1.77 12.17 10.11
C VAL A 339 0.67 12.54 9.11
N SER A 340 -0.26 13.42 9.49
CA SER A 340 -1.35 13.84 8.59
C SER A 340 -0.84 14.61 7.39
N PHE A 341 0.20 15.44 7.58
CA PHE A 341 0.89 16.11 6.49
C PHE A 341 1.52 15.09 5.55
N LEU A 342 2.38 14.19 6.05
CA LEU A 342 3.04 13.18 5.21
C LEU A 342 2.10 12.10 4.65
N SER A 343 0.87 11.97 5.14
CA SER A 343 -0.11 11.00 4.60
C SER A 343 -0.79 11.47 3.31
N GLN A 344 -0.57 12.72 2.88
CA GLN A 344 -1.13 13.26 1.64
C GLN A 344 -0.34 12.72 0.44
N LYS A 345 -0.96 11.87 -0.39
CA LYS A 345 -0.30 11.22 -1.56
C LYS A 345 0.35 12.20 -2.54
N ASN A 346 -0.14 13.44 -2.61
CA ASN A 346 0.37 14.48 -3.51
C ASN A 346 1.64 15.17 -2.98
N ASN A 347 2.09 14.85 -1.76
CA ASN A 347 3.31 15.43 -1.24
C ASN A 347 4.56 14.83 -1.90
N LEU A 348 5.58 15.69 -2.06
CA LEU A 348 6.88 15.33 -2.64
C LEU A 348 7.57 14.20 -1.87
N ILE A 349 7.31 14.16 -0.56
CA ILE A 349 7.65 13.12 0.41
C ILE A 349 6.34 12.71 1.09
N HIS A 350 6.03 11.43 1.10
CA HIS A 350 4.84 10.91 1.78
C HIS A 350 5.09 9.54 2.42
N ILE A 351 4.29 9.20 3.43
CA ILE A 351 4.29 7.87 4.04
C ILE A 351 3.73 6.88 3.03
N ASN A 352 4.40 5.74 2.85
CA ASN A 352 3.93 4.69 1.96
C ASN A 352 2.71 3.98 2.57
N THR A 353 1.50 4.47 2.27
CA THR A 353 0.25 3.88 2.78
C THR A 353 -0.24 2.68 1.98
N GLU A 354 0.35 2.39 0.81
CA GLU A 354 -0.12 1.32 -0.09
C GLU A 354 0.23 -0.08 0.41
N ARG A 355 1.13 -0.17 1.40
CA ARG A 355 1.61 -1.45 1.95
C ARG A 355 0.97 -1.83 3.28
N ASP A 356 0.41 -0.89 4.04
CA ASP A 356 -0.36 -1.20 5.25
C ASP A 356 -1.20 0.02 5.72
N VAL A 357 -2.50 -0.15 5.90
CA VAL A 357 -3.38 0.87 6.51
C VAL A 357 -2.99 1.12 7.98
N SER A 358 -2.28 0.17 8.60
CA SER A 358 -1.81 0.23 9.98
C SER A 358 -0.81 1.38 10.24
N TYR A 359 -0.16 1.92 9.19
CA TYR A 359 0.73 3.08 9.29
C TYR A 359 0.01 4.38 9.70
N LYS A 360 -1.33 4.43 9.67
CA LYS A 360 -2.09 5.58 10.19
C LYS A 360 -2.35 5.50 11.70
N SER A 361 -1.98 4.39 12.36
CA SER A 361 -2.28 4.18 13.78
C SER A 361 -1.03 4.32 14.66
N ASN A 362 -1.22 4.90 15.85
CA ASN A 362 -0.15 5.15 16.84
C ASN A 362 0.31 3.89 17.59
N GLY A 363 -0.21 2.70 17.24
CA GLY A 363 -0.06 1.47 18.01
C GLY A 363 -0.82 1.50 19.34
N ILE A 364 -0.96 0.34 19.99
CA ILE A 364 -1.65 0.18 21.28
C ILE A 364 -0.64 -0.37 22.29
N SER A 365 -0.52 0.29 23.45
CA SER A 365 0.40 -0.14 24.51
C SER A 365 -0.08 -1.41 25.22
N LYS A 366 0.84 -2.13 25.84
CA LYS A 366 0.58 -3.32 26.65
C LYS A 366 -0.38 -3.03 27.80
N GLU A 367 -0.29 -1.85 28.41
CA GLU A 367 -1.23 -1.42 29.44
C GLU A 367 -2.66 -1.31 28.89
N ALA A 368 -2.83 -0.64 27.74
CA ALA A 368 -4.14 -0.51 27.10
C ALA A 368 -4.70 -1.86 26.62
N LEU A 369 -3.83 -2.78 26.17
CA LEU A 369 -4.21 -4.16 25.88
C LEU A 369 -4.61 -4.93 27.13
N GLY A 370 -3.93 -4.72 28.26
CA GLY A 370 -4.29 -5.31 29.55
C GLY A 370 -5.66 -4.85 30.05
N VAL A 371 -5.97 -3.56 29.92
CA VAL A 371 -7.30 -3.02 30.21
C VAL A 371 -8.34 -3.67 29.31
N ARG A 372 -8.07 -3.76 28.01
CA ARG A 372 -8.99 -4.38 27.06
C ARG A 372 -9.20 -5.87 27.33
N PHE A 373 -8.13 -6.60 27.66
CA PHE A 373 -8.19 -7.99 28.06
C PHE A 373 -9.15 -8.20 29.24
N ASN A 374 -9.02 -7.39 30.29
CA ASN A 374 -9.89 -7.50 31.47
C ASN A 374 -11.36 -7.24 31.12
N GLN A 375 -11.64 -6.28 30.23
CA GLN A 375 -13.01 -5.99 29.76
C GLN A 375 -13.58 -7.17 28.96
N CYS A 376 -12.83 -7.71 28.00
CA CYS A 376 -13.22 -8.87 27.22
C CYS A 376 -13.42 -10.13 28.10
N ASN A 377 -12.57 -10.32 29.11
CA ASN A 377 -12.70 -11.42 30.05
C ASN A 377 -13.94 -11.27 30.94
N ALA A 378 -14.30 -10.05 31.36
CA ALA A 378 -15.47 -9.81 32.19
C ALA A 378 -16.81 -10.15 31.49
N ILE A 379 -16.88 -10.02 30.16
CA ILE A 379 -18.05 -10.40 29.35
C ILE A 379 -17.98 -11.85 28.84
N GLY A 380 -17.03 -12.65 29.34
CA GLY A 380 -16.87 -14.05 28.99
C GLY A 380 -16.42 -14.33 27.56
N LEU A 381 -15.73 -13.37 26.90
CA LEU A 381 -15.27 -13.52 25.52
C LEU A 381 -14.21 -14.63 25.36
N PHE A 382 -13.48 -14.91 26.43
CA PHE A 382 -12.37 -15.87 26.45
C PHE A 382 -12.72 -17.15 27.25
N ASP A 383 -13.98 -17.36 27.63
CA ASP A 383 -14.40 -18.45 28.51
C ASP A 383 -14.12 -19.85 27.94
N HIS A 384 -14.03 -19.98 26.62
CA HIS A 384 -13.69 -21.24 25.94
C HIS A 384 -12.19 -21.55 25.95
N LEU A 385 -11.35 -20.55 26.22
CA LEU A 385 -9.90 -20.68 26.14
C LEU A 385 -9.32 -21.32 27.39
N SER A 386 -8.43 -22.30 27.18
CA SER A 386 -7.60 -22.81 28.25
C SER A 386 -6.56 -21.78 28.69
N LYS A 387 -6.02 -21.96 29.91
CA LYS A 387 -4.93 -21.14 30.43
C LYS A 387 -3.71 -21.12 29.48
N SER A 388 -3.37 -22.27 28.89
CA SER A 388 -2.25 -22.39 27.95
C SER A 388 -2.49 -21.59 26.66
N GLU A 389 -3.72 -21.61 26.14
CA GLU A 389 -4.09 -20.80 24.96
C GLU A 389 -4.03 -19.31 25.27
N MET A 390 -4.52 -18.88 26.44
CA MET A 390 -4.41 -17.49 26.87
C MET A 390 -2.96 -17.04 27.05
N GLU A 391 -2.10 -17.85 27.68
CA GLU A 391 -0.67 -17.56 27.84
C GLU A 391 0.05 -17.47 26.49
N LYS A 392 -0.28 -18.38 25.56
CA LYS A 392 0.24 -18.35 24.19
C LYS A 392 -0.21 -17.08 23.45
N ALA A 393 -1.49 -16.72 23.50
CA ALA A 393 -2.04 -15.52 22.88
C ALA A 393 -1.40 -14.23 23.45
N ALA A 394 -1.18 -14.18 24.77
CA ALA A 394 -0.49 -13.08 25.44
C ALA A 394 0.98 -12.98 25.00
N SER A 395 1.68 -14.12 24.90
CA SER A 395 3.05 -14.16 24.37
C SER A 395 3.13 -13.68 22.92
N LEU A 396 2.17 -14.07 22.07
CA LEU A 396 2.08 -13.60 20.69
C LEU A 396 1.82 -12.09 20.60
N SER A 397 0.89 -11.60 21.42
CA SER A 397 0.57 -10.17 21.50
C SER A 397 1.79 -9.35 21.94
N ASN A 398 2.57 -9.88 22.90
CA ASN A 398 3.83 -9.27 23.32
C ASN A 398 4.92 -9.31 22.24
N GLN A 399 4.79 -10.11 21.20
CA GLN A 399 5.76 -10.21 20.10
C GLN A 399 5.29 -9.48 18.83
N GLN A 400 4.19 -8.73 18.90
CA GLN A 400 3.65 -8.00 17.75
C GLN A 400 3.62 -6.49 18.01
N TYR A 401 3.68 -5.71 16.93
CA TYR A 401 3.25 -4.32 16.93
C TYR A 401 1.75 -4.28 16.61
N ILE A 402 0.96 -4.05 17.66
CA ILE A 402 -0.49 -4.06 17.60
C ILE A 402 -1.00 -2.65 17.33
N THR A 403 -1.71 -2.51 16.23
CA THR A 403 -2.22 -1.24 15.69
C THR A 403 -3.73 -1.09 15.85
N SER A 404 -4.43 -2.20 16.10
CA SER A 404 -5.87 -2.26 16.36
C SER A 404 -6.20 -3.40 17.31
N TYR A 405 -7.30 -3.27 18.04
CA TYR A 405 -7.79 -4.37 18.89
C TYR A 405 -8.23 -5.58 18.06
N TRP A 406 -8.58 -5.39 16.79
CA TRP A 406 -8.85 -6.47 15.84
C TRP A 406 -7.61 -7.34 15.59
N LYS A 407 -6.47 -6.72 15.28
CA LYS A 407 -5.21 -7.45 15.10
C LYS A 407 -4.78 -8.18 16.38
N TRP A 408 -5.09 -7.60 17.54
CA TRP A 408 -4.82 -8.23 18.83
C TRP A 408 -5.71 -9.45 19.09
N ILE A 409 -7.01 -9.36 18.80
CA ILE A 409 -7.96 -10.44 19.12
C ILE A 409 -7.72 -11.69 18.28
N HIS A 410 -7.17 -11.53 17.07
CA HIS A 410 -6.66 -12.60 16.21
C HIS A 410 -5.63 -13.53 16.87
N ASN A 411 -4.94 -13.08 17.92
CA ASN A 411 -4.02 -13.94 18.65
C ASN A 411 -4.72 -14.98 19.54
N TYR A 412 -6.01 -14.81 19.79
CA TYR A 412 -6.82 -15.68 20.64
C TYR A 412 -7.63 -16.65 19.76
N PRO A 413 -7.35 -17.97 19.85
CA PRO A 413 -7.91 -18.93 18.90
C PRO A 413 -9.44 -19.01 19.02
N TYR A 414 -10.10 -19.16 17.87
CA TYR A 414 -11.55 -19.29 17.76
C TYR A 414 -12.36 -18.12 18.34
N VAL A 415 -11.75 -17.00 18.71
CA VAL A 415 -12.53 -15.79 19.04
C VAL A 415 -13.01 -15.12 17.75
N LEU A 416 -12.13 -15.11 16.75
CA LEU A 416 -12.34 -14.49 15.45
C LEU A 416 -11.62 -15.34 14.41
N GLU A 417 -12.31 -15.67 13.32
CA GLU A 417 -11.75 -16.44 12.21
C GLU A 417 -11.90 -15.68 10.89
N GLU A 418 -10.82 -15.63 10.11
CA GLU A 418 -10.80 -15.05 8.77
C GLU A 418 -10.75 -16.16 7.73
N VAL A 419 -11.68 -16.14 6.78
CA VAL A 419 -11.79 -17.13 5.70
C VAL A 419 -11.74 -16.41 4.36
N SER A 420 -10.88 -16.91 3.46
CA SER A 420 -10.84 -16.46 2.07
C SER A 420 -12.19 -16.66 1.39
N THR A 421 -12.72 -15.61 0.76
CA THR A 421 -13.90 -15.68 -0.11
C THR A 421 -13.61 -16.45 -1.41
N THR A 422 -12.34 -16.57 -1.79
CA THR A 422 -11.92 -17.29 -3.00
C THR A 422 -11.85 -18.80 -2.73
N ILE A 423 -12.53 -19.56 -3.57
CA ILE A 423 -12.61 -21.03 -3.48
C ILE A 423 -11.33 -21.63 -4.09
N PRO A 424 -10.53 -22.40 -3.33
CA PRO A 424 -9.31 -23.01 -3.89
C PRO A 424 -9.63 -24.20 -4.83
N ASP A 425 -8.69 -24.52 -5.71
CA ASP A 425 -8.83 -25.59 -6.71
C ASP A 425 -9.14 -26.96 -6.07
N GLY A 426 -10.22 -27.60 -6.54
CA GLY A 426 -10.54 -29.01 -6.27
C GLY A 426 -11.40 -29.31 -5.01
N LEU A 427 -12.25 -28.39 -4.53
CA LEU A 427 -12.74 -28.45 -3.14
C LEU A 427 -14.25 -28.57 -2.88
N THR A 428 -14.52 -29.00 -1.63
CA THR A 428 -15.76 -28.89 -0.85
C THR A 428 -15.72 -27.63 0.03
N PRO A 429 -15.91 -26.42 -0.53
CA PRO A 429 -15.71 -25.16 0.18
C PRO A 429 -16.67 -24.98 1.36
N TYR A 430 -17.92 -25.41 1.22
CA TYR A 430 -18.93 -25.25 2.26
C TYR A 430 -18.72 -26.22 3.42
N LYS A 431 -18.09 -27.38 3.18
CA LYS A 431 -17.63 -28.27 4.24
C LYS A 431 -16.50 -27.65 5.07
N GLU A 432 -15.51 -27.03 4.42
CA GLU A 432 -14.41 -26.35 5.13
C GLU A 432 -14.94 -25.13 5.89
N LEU A 433 -15.83 -24.34 5.28
CA LEU A 433 -16.48 -23.23 5.97
C LEU A 433 -17.30 -23.74 7.19
N LEU A 434 -18.09 -24.81 7.03
CA LEU A 434 -18.83 -25.43 8.13
C LEU A 434 -17.91 -25.92 9.27
N LYS A 435 -16.69 -26.37 8.96
CA LYS A 435 -15.68 -26.72 9.96
C LYS A 435 -15.25 -25.49 10.76
N VAL A 436 -15.01 -24.35 10.11
CA VAL A 436 -14.69 -23.09 10.80
C VAL A 436 -15.85 -22.66 11.71
N PHE A 437 -17.10 -22.72 11.26
CA PHE A 437 -18.26 -22.45 12.12
C PHE A 437 -18.34 -23.40 13.32
N SER A 438 -18.01 -24.67 13.14
CA SER A 438 -17.98 -25.64 14.24
C SER A 438 -16.89 -25.33 15.27
N GLU A 439 -15.69 -24.98 14.82
CA GLU A 439 -14.55 -24.61 15.67
C GLU A 439 -14.82 -23.31 16.44
N LEU A 440 -15.32 -22.29 15.74
CA LEU A 440 -15.73 -21.00 16.31
C LEU A 440 -16.89 -21.13 17.31
N SER A 441 -17.73 -22.16 17.17
CA SER A 441 -18.85 -22.40 18.09
C SER A 441 -18.45 -22.98 19.45
N HIS A 442 -17.17 -23.31 19.64
CA HIS A 442 -16.65 -23.94 20.87
C HIS A 442 -17.35 -25.25 21.24
N GLY A 443 -17.87 -25.96 20.23
CA GLY A 443 -18.60 -27.20 20.39
C GLY A 443 -20.11 -27.05 20.58
N ASP A 444 -20.67 -25.84 20.55
CA ASP A 444 -22.14 -25.65 20.53
C ASP A 444 -22.74 -26.20 19.22
N LEU A 445 -22.01 -26.10 18.10
CA LEU A 445 -22.34 -26.70 16.82
C LEU A 445 -21.41 -27.88 16.51
N LYS A 446 -21.97 -29.09 16.44
CA LYS A 446 -21.23 -30.33 16.11
C LYS A 446 -21.83 -31.00 14.86
N PRO A 447 -21.48 -30.54 13.65
CA PRO A 447 -22.02 -31.08 12.41
C PRO A 447 -21.47 -32.49 12.16
N LYS A 448 -22.33 -33.38 11.67
CA LYS A 448 -22.03 -34.76 11.28
C LYS A 448 -22.64 -35.06 9.92
N ASN A 449 -22.18 -36.14 9.27
CA ASN A 449 -22.70 -36.60 7.98
C ASN A 449 -22.71 -35.47 6.92
N ILE A 450 -21.59 -34.73 6.84
CA ILE A 450 -21.48 -33.56 5.97
C ILE A 450 -21.35 -34.04 4.53
N VAL A 451 -22.27 -33.58 3.68
CA VAL A 451 -22.27 -33.78 2.23
C VAL A 451 -22.24 -32.41 1.59
N ASP A 452 -21.14 -32.14 0.88
CA ASP A 452 -20.93 -30.90 0.12
C ASP A 452 -20.84 -31.26 -1.35
N ASN A 453 -21.95 -31.05 -2.06
CA ASN A 453 -22.04 -31.24 -3.50
C ASN A 453 -21.77 -29.91 -4.17
N TYR A 454 -20.49 -29.52 -4.17
CA TYR A 454 -20.00 -28.35 -4.87
C TYR A 454 -19.51 -28.73 -6.27
N TYR A 455 -20.04 -28.03 -7.26
CA TYR A 455 -19.65 -28.08 -8.66
C TYR A 455 -19.39 -26.65 -9.12
N GLU A 456 -18.23 -26.46 -9.76
CA GLU A 456 -17.75 -25.16 -10.21
C GLU A 456 -18.61 -24.57 -11.33
N THR A 457 -19.22 -25.43 -12.16
CA THR A 457 -19.92 -25.03 -13.40
C THR A 457 -21.39 -25.42 -13.43
N GLU A 458 -21.90 -26.13 -12.42
CA GLU A 458 -23.29 -26.61 -12.36
C GLU A 458 -24.05 -25.97 -11.18
N VAL A 459 -25.33 -25.67 -11.39
CA VAL A 459 -26.26 -25.17 -10.36
C VAL A 459 -27.38 -26.19 -10.22
N PRO A 460 -27.77 -26.59 -8.98
CA PRO A 460 -27.46 -25.95 -7.71
C PRO A 460 -26.43 -26.68 -6.84
N ASN A 461 -25.50 -25.91 -6.26
CA ASN A 461 -24.61 -26.39 -5.21
C ASN A 461 -25.38 -26.63 -3.91
N THR A 462 -25.11 -27.74 -3.22
CA THR A 462 -25.83 -28.08 -1.99
C THR A 462 -24.89 -28.50 -0.87
N ILE A 463 -25.10 -27.93 0.31
CA ILE A 463 -24.51 -28.40 1.56
C ILE A 463 -25.60 -29.04 2.41
N SER A 464 -25.31 -30.20 3.01
CA SER A 464 -26.18 -30.81 4.00
C SER A 464 -25.38 -31.46 5.12
N PHE A 465 -25.92 -31.43 6.34
CA PHE A 465 -25.31 -32.03 7.52
C PHE A 465 -26.39 -32.32 8.57
N THR A 466 -26.01 -33.03 9.62
CA THR A 466 -26.85 -33.28 10.79
C THR A 466 -26.21 -32.67 12.03
N ALA A 467 -26.98 -31.93 12.82
CA ALA A 467 -26.55 -31.39 14.12
C ALA A 467 -27.68 -31.59 15.14
N ASN A 468 -27.34 -32.06 16.34
CA ASN A 468 -28.30 -32.42 17.41
C ASN A 468 -29.51 -33.25 16.93
N GLY A 469 -29.28 -34.20 16.01
CA GLY A 469 -30.33 -35.07 15.45
C GLY A 469 -31.20 -34.43 14.36
N THR A 470 -31.05 -33.14 14.09
CA THR A 470 -31.77 -32.43 13.02
C THR A 470 -30.93 -32.38 11.75
N LYS A 471 -31.53 -32.69 10.61
CA LYS A 471 -30.88 -32.58 9.30
C LYS A 471 -31.11 -31.18 8.73
N PHE A 472 -30.04 -30.52 8.34
CA PHE A 472 -30.04 -29.23 7.67
C PHE A 472 -29.54 -29.40 6.24
N SER A 473 -30.12 -28.64 5.32
CA SER A 473 -29.73 -28.65 3.91
C SER A 473 -29.99 -27.27 3.31
N LYS A 474 -29.04 -26.76 2.55
CA LYS A 474 -29.17 -25.49 1.83
C LYS A 474 -28.66 -25.66 0.41
N THR A 475 -29.45 -25.16 -0.52
CA THR A 475 -29.02 -24.90 -1.89
C THR A 475 -28.42 -23.50 -1.94
N ILE A 476 -27.23 -23.40 -2.52
CA ILE A 476 -26.43 -22.18 -2.57
C ILE A 476 -26.22 -21.79 -4.03
N ALA A 477 -26.32 -20.50 -4.33
CA ALA A 477 -26.11 -20.00 -5.68
C ALA A 477 -24.61 -19.79 -5.91
N THR A 478 -24.06 -20.40 -6.96
CA THR A 478 -22.70 -20.09 -7.40
C THR A 478 -22.73 -18.79 -8.18
N ASN A 479 -21.98 -17.78 -7.75
CA ASN A 479 -21.75 -16.59 -8.58
C ASN A 479 -20.70 -16.91 -9.66
N ALA A 480 -20.74 -16.16 -10.77
CA ALA A 480 -19.81 -16.33 -11.89
C ALA A 480 -18.35 -15.94 -11.55
N GLN A 481 -18.06 -15.54 -10.30
CA GLN A 481 -16.77 -15.06 -9.84
C GLN A 481 -16.05 -16.03 -8.89
N PHE A 482 -16.58 -17.24 -8.68
CA PHE A 482 -15.99 -18.25 -7.78
C PHE A 482 -15.79 -17.76 -6.34
N LYS A 483 -16.68 -16.85 -5.88
CA LYS A 483 -16.68 -16.35 -4.50
C LYS A 483 -17.70 -17.11 -3.64
N LEU A 484 -17.34 -17.36 -2.38
CA LEU A 484 -18.26 -17.90 -1.36
C LEU A 484 -19.54 -17.06 -1.29
N ASP A 485 -20.70 -17.73 -1.27
CA ASP A 485 -22.00 -17.08 -1.15
C ASP A 485 -22.26 -16.67 0.32
N LEU A 486 -22.59 -15.39 0.53
CA LEU A 486 -22.89 -14.83 1.84
C LEU A 486 -24.19 -15.39 2.43
N ASP A 487 -25.09 -15.94 1.60
CA ASP A 487 -26.29 -16.65 2.04
C ASP A 487 -25.95 -17.86 2.93
N PHE A 488 -24.73 -18.38 2.86
CA PHE A 488 -24.27 -19.42 3.78
C PHE A 488 -24.22 -18.93 5.24
N ILE A 489 -23.78 -17.70 5.49
CA ILE A 489 -23.73 -17.14 6.86
C ILE A 489 -25.15 -16.99 7.41
N HIS A 490 -26.08 -16.54 6.57
CA HIS A 490 -27.50 -16.44 6.94
C HIS A 490 -28.07 -17.83 7.29
N PHE A 491 -27.80 -18.83 6.46
CA PHE A 491 -28.19 -20.21 6.72
C PHE A 491 -27.60 -20.75 8.04
N MET A 492 -26.33 -20.45 8.35
CA MET A 492 -25.74 -20.86 9.62
C MET A 492 -26.38 -20.17 10.83
N ASN A 493 -26.87 -18.93 10.68
CA ASN A 493 -27.67 -18.27 11.70
C ASN A 493 -29.07 -18.89 11.87
N GLU A 494 -29.73 -19.30 10.78
CA GLU A 494 -30.98 -20.08 10.85
C GLU A 494 -30.77 -21.40 11.59
N VAL A 495 -29.66 -22.10 11.30
CA VAL A 495 -29.25 -23.32 12.02
C VAL A 495 -29.05 -23.04 13.51
N ALA A 496 -28.34 -21.95 13.86
CA ALA A 496 -28.10 -21.59 15.25
C ALA A 496 -29.41 -21.31 16.02
N VAL A 497 -30.36 -20.63 15.38
CA VAL A 497 -31.70 -20.38 15.94
C VAL A 497 -32.48 -21.69 16.10
N ALA A 498 -32.50 -22.55 15.07
CA ALA A 498 -33.20 -23.83 15.12
C ALA A 498 -32.66 -24.77 16.21
N LEU A 499 -31.36 -24.67 16.50
CA LEU A 499 -30.70 -25.45 17.55
C LEU A 499 -30.75 -24.78 18.94
N ASN A 500 -31.33 -23.59 19.07
CA ASN A 500 -31.32 -22.78 20.30
C ASN A 500 -29.91 -22.60 20.87
N LEU A 501 -28.93 -22.31 20.01
CA LEU A 501 -27.56 -22.09 20.47
C LEU A 501 -27.47 -20.82 21.34
N PRO A 502 -26.55 -20.78 22.33
CA PRO A 502 -26.46 -19.66 23.26
C PRO A 502 -25.89 -18.37 22.64
N ARG A 503 -25.29 -18.47 21.45
CA ARG A 503 -24.64 -17.37 20.72
C ARG A 503 -25.04 -17.40 19.24
N ARG A 504 -24.73 -16.31 18.54
CA ARG A 504 -25.01 -16.13 17.10
C ARG A 504 -23.73 -15.91 16.32
N PHE A 505 -23.77 -16.27 15.04
CA PHE A 505 -22.66 -16.02 14.13
C PHE A 505 -22.79 -14.63 13.51
N TYR A 506 -21.74 -13.83 13.60
CA TYR A 506 -21.65 -12.51 12.98
C TYR A 506 -20.54 -12.56 11.93
N GLY A 507 -20.87 -12.15 10.70
CA GLY A 507 -19.95 -12.15 9.57
C GLY A 507 -19.77 -10.74 9.02
N TYR A 508 -18.53 -10.35 8.75
CA TYR A 508 -18.18 -9.14 8.02
C TYR A 508 -17.39 -9.52 6.77
N VAL A 509 -17.66 -8.83 5.65
CA VAL A 509 -17.03 -9.13 4.36
C VAL A 509 -16.17 -7.95 3.95
N ASP A 510 -14.86 -8.19 3.92
CA ASP A 510 -13.91 -7.26 3.34
C ASP A 510 -13.76 -7.61 1.85
N ASN A 511 -14.54 -6.92 1.01
CA ASN A 511 -14.53 -7.13 -0.44
C ASN A 511 -13.19 -6.75 -1.09
N GLU A 512 -12.42 -5.86 -0.48
CA GLU A 512 -11.11 -5.44 -1.00
C GLU A 512 -10.05 -6.52 -0.76
N LYS A 513 -10.11 -7.16 0.40
CA LYS A 513 -9.19 -8.25 0.78
C LYS A 513 -9.69 -9.64 0.40
N GLU A 514 -10.92 -9.74 -0.11
CA GLU A 514 -11.56 -11.01 -0.44
C GLU A 514 -11.63 -11.96 0.77
N ILE A 515 -11.93 -11.44 1.96
CA ILE A 515 -11.99 -12.19 3.22
C ILE A 515 -13.34 -12.00 3.90
N ILE A 516 -13.87 -13.07 4.49
CA ILE A 516 -14.97 -13.05 5.45
C ILE A 516 -14.37 -13.20 6.84
N THR A 517 -14.66 -12.26 7.73
CA THR A 517 -14.36 -12.42 9.15
C THR A 517 -15.60 -12.87 9.90
N MET A 518 -15.45 -13.86 10.78
CA MET A 518 -16.54 -14.48 11.52
C MET A 518 -16.30 -14.44 13.03
N LEU A 519 -17.36 -14.17 13.78
CA LEU A 519 -17.41 -14.12 15.25
C LEU A 519 -18.59 -14.96 15.74
N TYR A 520 -18.48 -15.57 16.92
CA TYR A 520 -19.58 -16.29 17.58
C TYR A 520 -19.84 -15.72 18.97
N LEU A 521 -20.86 -14.86 19.08
CA LEU A 521 -21.03 -13.97 20.23
C LEU A 521 -22.43 -14.05 20.85
N THR A 522 -22.51 -13.82 22.16
CA THR A 522 -23.78 -13.47 22.82
C THR A 522 -24.22 -12.07 22.38
N ASN A 523 -25.46 -11.67 22.69
CA ASN A 523 -25.92 -10.30 22.44
C ASN A 523 -25.08 -9.28 23.23
N GLU A 524 -24.76 -9.56 24.49
CA GLU A 524 -23.93 -8.69 25.33
C GLU A 524 -22.51 -8.52 24.75
N GLN A 525 -21.92 -9.61 24.27
CA GLN A 525 -20.62 -9.56 23.61
C GLN A 525 -20.68 -8.76 22.31
N PHE A 526 -21.70 -8.98 21.47
CA PHE A 526 -21.88 -8.21 20.24
C PHE A 526 -22.06 -6.71 20.52
N ASP A 527 -22.87 -6.36 21.53
CA ASP A 527 -23.07 -4.96 21.94
C ASP A 527 -21.75 -4.34 22.44
N PHE A 528 -20.90 -5.09 23.15
CA PHE A 528 -19.58 -4.62 23.54
C PHE A 528 -18.69 -4.32 22.33
N PHE A 529 -18.67 -5.19 21.30
CA PHE A 529 -17.90 -4.96 20.08
C PHE A 529 -18.39 -3.72 19.33
N ASN A 530 -19.70 -3.52 19.19
CA ASN A 530 -20.26 -2.35 18.50
C ASN A 530 -20.02 -1.03 19.23
N ASN A 531 -20.04 -1.05 20.57
CA ASN A 531 -19.92 0.15 21.39
C ASN A 531 -18.49 0.50 21.78
N THR A 532 -17.52 -0.33 21.41
CA THR A 532 -16.11 -0.03 21.63
C THR A 532 -15.38 0.03 20.29
N ASN A 533 -14.25 0.76 20.21
CA ASN A 533 -13.48 0.99 18.98
C ASN A 533 -12.83 -0.30 18.38
N PHE A 534 -13.52 -1.44 18.39
CA PHE A 534 -13.39 -2.47 17.37
C PHE A 534 -14.21 -2.03 16.15
N SER A 535 -13.85 -0.90 15.54
CA SER A 535 -14.47 -0.54 14.26
C SER A 535 -14.07 -1.61 13.23
N LEU A 536 -15.08 -2.35 12.75
CA LEU A 536 -15.00 -3.24 11.58
C LEU A 536 -14.58 -2.47 10.33
#